data_AF-A0A328C467-F1
#
_entry.id   AF-A0A328C467-F1
#
_cell.length_a   1.000
_cell.length_b   1.000
_cell.length_c   1.000
_cell.angle_alpha   90.00
_cell.angle_beta   90.00
_cell.angle_gamma   90.00
#
_symmetry.space_group_name_H-M   'P 1'
#
loop_
_entity.id
_entity.type
_entity.pdbx_description
1 polymer ?
#
loop_
_entity_poly.entity_id
_entity_poly.type
_entity_poly.pdbx_seq_one_letter_code
_entity_poly.pdbx_strand_id
1 'polypeptide(L)'
;MQPPHARTLLLELLDGPLTRAGEAPRDELDLIEAGVLDSIAFLELLSALQERAGITLDLLQTDPAELTTLGALLHLLRTSPR
;
A
#
# COMPACT_ATOMS: atom_id res chain seq x y z
N MET A 1 13.02 1.63 13.15
CA MET A 1 11.70 2.20 13.53
C MET A 1 10.73 1.05 13.74
N GLN A 2 9.86 1.15 14.74
CA GLN A 2 9.00 0.05 15.16
C GLN A 2 7.88 -0.24 14.13
N PRO A 3 7.44 -1.50 13.99
CA PRO A 3 6.40 -1.94 13.05
C PRO A 3 5.03 -1.23 13.11
N PRO A 4 4.58 -0.54 14.19
CA PRO A 4 3.28 0.13 14.20
C PRO A 4 3.14 1.26 13.17
N HIS A 5 4.24 1.91 12.75
CA HIS A 5 4.15 3.10 11.90
C HIS A 5 3.77 2.79 10.45
N ALA A 6 4.25 1.68 9.88
CA ALA A 6 3.96 1.32 8.48
C ALA A 6 2.47 1.09 8.25
N ARG A 7 1.82 0.37 9.16
CA ARG A 7 0.38 0.12 9.09
C ARG A 7 -0.43 1.40 9.28
N THR A 8 -0.06 2.24 10.24
CA THR A 8 -0.76 3.52 10.44
C THR A 8 -0.67 4.41 9.21
N LEU A 9 0.52 4.57 8.63
CA LEU A 9 0.71 5.37 7.42
C LEU A 9 -0.10 4.85 6.22
N LEU A 10 -0.10 3.53 6.02
CA LEU A 10 -0.88 2.91 4.94
C LEU A 10 -2.38 3.12 5.15
N LEU A 11 -2.88 2.92 6.36
CA LEU A 11 -4.29 3.13 6.68
C LEU A 11 -4.69 4.60 6.58
N GLU A 12 -3.82 5.54 6.97
CA GLU A 12 -4.05 6.98 6.77
C GLU A 12 -4.22 7.34 5.30
N LEU A 13 -3.39 6.77 4.41
CA LEU A 13 -3.48 7.01 2.97
C LEU A 13 -4.71 6.36 2.34
N LEU A 14 -5.16 5.23 2.89
CA LEU A 14 -6.28 4.46 2.39
C LEU A 14 -7.63 4.79 3.04
N ASP A 15 -7.67 5.61 4.09
CA ASP A 15 -8.91 5.92 4.84
C ASP A 15 -10.02 6.46 3.92
N GLY A 16 -9.69 7.47 3.09
CA GLY A 16 -10.62 8.02 2.10
C GLY A 16 -11.06 7.01 1.04
N PRO A 17 -10.12 6.34 0.34
CA PRO A 17 -10.43 5.28 -0.62
C PRO A 17 -11.30 4.14 -0.04
N LEU A 18 -10.95 3.61 1.13
CA LEU A 18 -11.68 2.52 1.81
C LEU A 18 -13.10 2.96 2.18
N THR A 19 -13.24 4.16 2.74
CA THR A 19 -14.55 4.73 3.08
C THR A 19 -15.44 4.88 1.84
N ARG A 20 -14.87 5.32 0.70
CA ARG A 20 -15.60 5.47 -0.56
C ARG A 20 -16.04 4.10 -1.12
N ALA A 21 -15.17 3.10 -1.04
CA ALA A 21 -15.47 1.74 -1.49
C ALA A 21 -16.41 0.98 -0.54
N GLY A 22 -16.56 1.43 0.71
CA GLY A 22 -17.31 0.71 1.73
C GLY A 22 -16.59 -0.54 2.23
N GLU A 23 -15.27 -0.61 2.02
CA GLU A 23 -14.44 -1.76 2.35
C GLU A 23 -13.74 -1.58 3.69
N ALA A 24 -13.56 -2.69 4.41
CA ALA A 24 -12.81 -2.70 5.67
C ALA A 24 -11.35 -3.10 5.41
N PRO A 25 -10.36 -2.47 6.08
CA PRO A 25 -8.96 -2.82 5.89
C PRO A 25 -8.68 -4.24 6.38
N ARG A 26 -8.38 -5.15 5.45
CA ARG A 26 -7.98 -6.54 5.69
C ARG A 26 -6.73 -6.85 4.90
N ASP A 27 -5.87 -7.71 5.43
CA ASP A 27 -4.58 -8.01 4.79
C ASP A 27 -4.77 -8.70 3.43
N GLU A 28 -5.83 -9.49 3.24
CA GLU A 28 -6.15 -10.15 1.97
C GLU A 28 -6.94 -9.25 1.00
N LEU A 29 -7.30 -8.02 1.40
CA LEU A 29 -8.05 -7.12 0.54
C LEU A 29 -7.17 -6.66 -0.62
N ASP A 30 -7.55 -7.04 -1.84
CA ASP A 30 -6.99 -6.50 -3.06
C ASP A 30 -7.61 -5.12 -3.33
N LEU A 31 -6.77 -4.08 -3.32
CA LEU A 31 -7.21 -2.70 -3.45
C LEU A 31 -7.72 -2.37 -4.85
N ILE A 32 -7.28 -3.10 -5.88
CA ILE A 32 -7.70 -2.90 -7.26
C ILE A 32 -8.99 -3.67 -7.55
N GLU A 33 -9.00 -4.98 -7.25
CA GLU A 33 -10.16 -5.82 -7.52
C GLU A 33 -11.38 -5.42 -6.69
N ALA A 34 -11.17 -4.98 -5.45
CA ALA A 34 -12.25 -4.44 -4.61
C ALA A 34 -12.70 -3.03 -5.02
N GLY A 35 -12.05 -2.42 -6.02
CA GLY A 35 -12.39 -1.07 -6.49
C GLY A 35 -12.09 0.04 -5.49
N VAL A 36 -11.19 -0.21 -4.52
CA VAL A 36 -10.71 0.79 -3.55
C VAL A 36 -9.84 1.81 -4.28
N LEU A 37 -8.97 1.33 -5.16
CA LEU A 37 -8.09 2.12 -6.01
C LEU A 37 -8.21 1.65 -7.45
N ASP A 38 -8.03 2.58 -8.39
CA ASP A 38 -7.72 2.23 -9.76
C ASP A 38 -6.21 2.05 -9.96
N SER A 39 -5.80 1.59 -11.13
CA SER A 39 -4.40 1.32 -11.45
C SER A 39 -3.49 2.55 -11.37
N ILE A 40 -4.02 3.75 -11.61
CA ILE A 40 -3.26 5.01 -11.49
C ILE A 40 -3.14 5.41 -10.03
N ALA A 41 -4.24 5.42 -9.29
CA ALA A 41 -4.27 5.74 -7.88
C ALA A 41 -3.38 4.79 -7.05
N PHE A 42 -3.24 3.54 -7.48
CA PHE A 42 -2.31 2.59 -6.86
C PHE A 42 -0.84 2.95 -7.09
N LEU A 43 -0.45 3.38 -8.30
CA LEU A 43 0.91 3.87 -8.55
C LEU A 43 1.22 5.16 -7.77
N GLU A 44 0.23 6.04 -7.62
CA GLU A 44 0.35 7.23 -6.77
C GLU A 44 0.53 6.86 -5.30
N LEU A 45 -0.21 5.86 -4.80
CA LEU A 45 -0.05 5.32 -3.45
C LEU A 45 1.37 4.78 -3.24
N LEU A 46 1.90 3.99 -4.18
CA LEU A 46 3.26 3.45 -4.10
C LEU A 46 4.31 4.57 -4.08
N SER A 47 4.10 5.64 -4.85
CA SER A 47 4.98 6.80 -4.87
C SER A 47 4.94 7.55 -3.53
N ALA A 48 3.74 7.82 -2.99
CA ALA A 48 3.57 8.45 -1.69
C ALA A 48 4.13 7.60 -0.53
N LEU A 49 4.03 6.27 -0.62
CA LEU A 49 4.62 5.35 0.34
C LEU A 49 6.15 5.39 0.32
N GLN A 50 6.78 5.54 -0.85
CA GLN A 50 8.23 5.72 -0.94
C GLN A 50 8.68 7.02 -0.28
N GLU A 51 8.01 8.13 -0.60
CA GLU A 51 8.33 9.45 -0.06
C GLU A 51 8.12 9.54 1.46
N ARG A 52 6.97 9.07 1.98
CA ARG A 52 6.66 9.10 3.42
C ARG A 52 7.42 8.02 4.20
N ALA A 53 7.60 6.86 3.57
CA ALA A 53 8.41 5.72 3.97
C ALA A 53 9.88 6.07 4.26
N GLY A 54 10.43 6.86 3.34
CA GLY A 54 11.87 6.85 3.04
C GLY A 54 12.32 5.47 2.58
N ILE A 55 11.53 4.82 1.72
CA ILE A 55 11.88 3.52 1.12
C ILE A 55 12.00 3.69 -0.40
N THR A 56 12.83 2.86 -1.02
CA THR A 56 12.91 2.77 -2.49
C THR A 56 12.28 1.47 -2.93
N LEU A 57 11.32 1.53 -3.86
CA LEU A 57 10.74 0.36 -4.49
C LEU A 57 11.40 0.16 -5.85
N ASP A 58 12.07 -0.98 -6.00
CA ASP A 58 12.54 -1.40 -7.30
C ASP A 58 11.38 -2.05 -8.05
N LEU A 59 10.63 -1.22 -8.78
CA LEU A 59 9.52 -1.65 -9.63
C LEU A 59 10.00 -2.46 -10.86
N LEU A 60 11.33 -2.57 -11.10
CA LEU A 60 11.87 -3.48 -12.11
C LEU A 60 12.04 -4.90 -11.57
N GLN A 61 12.18 -5.05 -10.25
CA GLN A 61 12.32 -6.34 -9.57
C GLN A 61 11.04 -6.79 -8.88
N THR A 62 10.10 -5.87 -8.65
CA THR A 62 8.84 -6.13 -7.95
C THR A 62 7.68 -5.88 -8.91
N ASP A 63 6.89 -6.92 -9.19
CA ASP A 63 5.67 -6.76 -9.99
C ASP A 63 4.61 -6.00 -9.17
N PRO A 64 4.12 -4.84 -9.63
CA PRO A 64 3.05 -4.11 -8.95
C PRO A 64 1.78 -4.94 -8.75
N ALA A 65 1.53 -5.92 -9.62
CA ALA A 65 0.38 -6.83 -9.49
C ALA A 65 0.48 -7.74 -8.25
N GLU A 66 1.68 -7.98 -7.72
CA GLU A 66 1.87 -8.74 -6.46
C GLU A 66 1.69 -7.86 -5.21
N LEU A 67 1.61 -6.54 -5.39
CA LEU A 67 1.50 -5.55 -4.33
C LEU A 67 0.08 -5.00 -4.15
N THR A 68 -0.90 -5.51 -4.87
CA THR A 68 -2.27 -4.99 -4.86
C THR A 68 -2.99 -5.22 -3.53
N THR A 69 -2.51 -6.17 -2.72
CA THR A 69 -3.10 -6.47 -1.41
C THR A 69 -2.51 -5.62 -0.29
N LEU A 70 -3.35 -5.27 0.69
CA LEU A 70 -2.90 -4.55 1.89
C LEU A 70 -1.75 -5.29 2.61
N GLY A 71 -1.85 -6.61 2.71
CA GLY A 71 -0.84 -7.47 3.34
C GLY A 71 0.50 -7.44 2.60
N ALA A 72 0.49 -7.44 1.27
CA ALA A 72 1.71 -7.33 0.47
C ALA A 72 2.39 -5.97 0.66
N LEU A 73 1.62 -4.87 0.66
CA LEU A 73 2.16 -3.53 0.96
C LEU A 73 2.76 -3.43 2.36
N LEU A 74 2.09 -4.01 3.36
CA LEU A 74 2.62 -4.06 4.72
C LEU A 74 3.90 -4.91 4.83
N HIS A 75 3.95 -6.02 4.10
CA HIS A 75 5.13 -6.87 4.05
C HIS A 75 6.30 -6.10 3.43
N LEU A 76 6.07 -5.46 2.29
CA LEU A 76 7.04 -4.62 1.58
C LEU A 76 7.62 -3.53 2.48
N LEU A 77 6.77 -2.78 3.19
CA LEU A 77 7.20 -1.74 4.12
C LEU A 77 8.02 -2.28 5.30
N ARG A 78 7.90 -3.56 5.63
CA ARG A 78 8.69 -4.22 6.70
C ARG A 78 10.02 -4.74 6.20
N THR A 79 10.12 -5.14 4.94
CA THR A 79 11.31 -5.78 4.35
C THR A 79 12.20 -4.80 3.60
N SER A 80 11.68 -3.66 3.17
CA SER A 80 12.48 -2.68 2.42
C SER A 80 13.54 -2.01 3.30
N PRO A 81 14.83 -2.06 2.92
CA PRO A 81 15.86 -1.24 3.54
C PRO A 81 15.58 0.24 3.24
N ARG A 82 15.93 1.10 4.21
CA ARG A 82 15.84 2.55 4.06
C ARG A 82 17.01 3.10 3.26
#